data_AF-X1AV90-F1
#
_entry.id   AF-X1AV90-F1
#
_cell.length_a   1.000
_cell.length_b   1.000
_cell.length_c   1.000
_cell.angle_alpha   90.00
_cell.angle_beta   90.00
_cell.angle_gamma   90.00
#
_symmetry.space_group_name_H-M   'P 1'
#
loop_
_entity.id
_entity.type
_entity.pdbx_description
1 polymer ?
#
loop_
_entity_poly.entity_id
_entity_poly.type
_entity_poly.pdbx_seq_one_letter_code
_entity_poly.pdbx_strand_id
1 'polypeptide(L)'
;MSKEITWQNRIESFKEQLGRLLIGKKFRWKDVDHSFWKNVPEKPGVYVIIEKYRYIYVGRSKNLRNRLKMHSRANISGDTFHNKLYKIRHISSKEDRKKFVEDKCSFKFLEVREYEDLNNFEHFTIAALNPELND
;
A
#
# COMPACT_ATOMS: atom_id res chain seq x y z
N MET A 1 2.76 35.16 -4.54
CA MET A 1 3.97 34.53 -5.10
C MET A 1 3.80 33.03 -5.00
N SER A 2 3.49 32.33 -6.10
CA SER A 2 3.59 30.88 -6.12
C SER A 2 5.08 30.53 -6.06
N LYS A 3 5.49 29.69 -5.12
CA LYS A 3 6.83 29.09 -5.17
C LYS A 3 6.84 28.19 -6.40
N GLU A 4 7.73 28.47 -7.34
CA GLU A 4 7.99 27.59 -8.47
C GLU A 4 8.44 26.23 -7.93
N ILE A 5 7.59 25.21 -8.04
CA ILE A 5 7.92 23.85 -7.60
C ILE A 5 8.86 23.28 -8.66
N THR A 6 10.15 23.26 -8.34
CA THR A 6 11.13 22.55 -9.18
C THR A 6 10.95 21.04 -9.03
N TRP A 7 11.25 20.28 -10.08
CA TRP A 7 11.23 18.81 -10.03
C TRP A 7 12.15 18.26 -8.93
N GLN A 8 13.26 18.93 -8.66
CA GLN A 8 14.19 18.59 -7.57
C GLN A 8 13.48 18.63 -6.21
N ASN A 9 12.74 19.70 -5.90
CA ASN A 9 12.00 19.82 -4.64
C ASN A 9 10.94 18.72 -4.50
N ARG A 10 10.29 18.34 -5.62
CA ARG A 10 9.29 17.26 -5.61
C ARG A 10 9.93 15.89 -5.35
N ILE A 11 11.09 15.62 -5.96
CA ILE A 11 11.85 14.39 -5.72
C ILE A 11 12.29 14.28 -4.26
N GLU A 12 12.82 15.36 -3.67
CA GLU A 12 13.23 15.35 -2.26
C GLU A 12 12.02 15.13 -1.33
N SER A 13 10.88 15.80 -1.60
CA SER A 13 9.63 15.52 -0.87
C SER A 13 9.21 14.05 -0.96
N PHE A 14 9.30 13.43 -2.15
CA PHE A 14 8.96 12.01 -2.28
C PHE A 14 9.98 11.08 -1.62
N LYS A 15 11.27 11.43 -1.60
CA LYS A 15 12.28 10.69 -0.81
C LYS A 15 11.97 10.74 0.68
N GLU A 16 11.60 11.91 1.21
CA GLU A 16 11.20 12.06 2.61
C GLU A 16 9.94 11.25 2.93
N GLN A 17 8.92 11.33 2.06
CA GLN A 17 7.69 10.54 2.22
C GLN A 17 7.99 9.04 2.15
N LEU A 18 8.83 8.59 1.21
CA LEU A 18 9.25 7.20 1.12
C LEU A 18 9.99 6.79 2.40
N GLY A 19 10.93 7.60 2.87
CA GLY A 19 11.63 7.38 4.13
C GLY A 19 10.66 7.17 5.29
N ARG A 20 9.65 8.04 5.44
CA ARG A 20 8.59 7.93 6.45
C ARG A 20 7.77 6.64 6.31
N LEU A 21 7.40 6.27 5.09
CA LEU A 21 6.70 5.01 4.81
C LEU A 21 7.56 3.80 5.18
N LEU A 22 8.86 3.83 4.88
CA LEU A 22 9.78 2.72 5.13
C LEU A 22 10.14 2.55 6.61
N ILE A 23 10.31 3.63 7.38
CA ILE A 23 10.53 3.55 8.84
C ILE A 23 9.24 3.33 9.62
N GLY A 24 8.09 3.53 8.98
CA GLY A 24 6.77 3.39 9.58
C GLY A 24 6.53 2.00 10.19
N LYS A 25 5.64 1.96 11.19
CA LYS A 25 5.26 0.74 11.89
C LYS A 25 4.70 -0.29 10.91
N LYS A 26 5.18 -1.53 11.02
CA LYS A 26 4.73 -2.68 10.24
C LYS A 26 3.60 -3.39 11.00
N PHE A 27 2.53 -3.73 10.29
CA PHE A 27 1.38 -4.44 10.84
C PHE A 27 1.14 -5.74 10.09
N ARG A 28 0.70 -6.79 10.78
CA ARG A 28 0.29 -8.06 10.14
C ARG A 28 -1.23 -8.13 10.15
N TRP A 29 -1.82 -8.62 9.06
CA TRP A 29 -3.28 -8.71 8.98
C TRP A 29 -3.89 -9.64 10.03
N LYS A 30 -3.22 -10.75 10.35
CA LYS A 30 -3.66 -11.67 11.41
C LYS A 30 -3.61 -11.08 12.83
N ASP A 31 -2.86 -10.01 13.06
CA ASP A 31 -2.61 -9.44 14.39
C ASP A 31 -3.39 -8.13 14.63
N VAL A 32 -4.20 -7.68 13.67
CA VAL A 32 -4.98 -6.43 13.79
C VAL A 32 -6.45 -6.72 14.10
N ASP A 33 -6.97 -6.02 15.10
CA ASP A 33 -8.34 -6.18 15.57
C ASP A 33 -9.24 -5.00 15.17
N HIS A 34 -10.47 -4.98 15.70
CA HIS A 34 -11.41 -3.89 15.44
C HIS A 34 -10.92 -2.52 15.94
N SER A 35 -10.19 -2.46 17.06
CA SER A 35 -9.66 -1.22 17.62
C SER A 35 -8.57 -0.63 16.75
N PHE A 36 -7.69 -1.47 16.18
CA PHE A 36 -6.68 -1.04 15.22
C PHE A 36 -7.31 -0.29 14.05
N TRP A 37 -8.37 -0.86 13.47
CA TRP A 37 -9.03 -0.27 12.32
C TRP A 37 -9.69 1.08 12.60
N LYS A 38 -10.07 1.38 13.85
CA LYS A 38 -10.58 2.71 14.24
C LYS A 38 -9.49 3.79 14.19
N ASN A 39 -8.22 3.39 14.27
CA ASN A 39 -7.07 4.29 14.27
C ASN A 39 -6.44 4.44 12.88
N VAL A 40 -6.75 3.56 11.92
CA VAL A 40 -6.32 3.73 10.53
C VAL A 40 -7.08 4.92 9.92
N PRO A 41 -6.41 5.88 9.27
CA PRO A 41 -7.06 7.07 8.75
C PRO A 41 -8.02 6.75 7.59
N GLU A 42 -9.14 7.46 7.55
CA GLU A 42 -10.08 7.48 6.42
C GLU A 42 -9.69 8.55 5.39
N LYS A 43 -8.39 8.63 5.10
CA LYS A 43 -7.80 9.67 4.26
C LYS A 43 -7.01 9.08 3.10
N PRO A 44 -6.65 9.90 2.11
CA PRO A 44 -5.79 9.46 1.02
C PRO A 44 -4.40 9.04 1.51
N GLY A 45 -3.82 8.07 0.83
CA GLY A 45 -2.46 7.64 1.13
C GLY A 45 -1.97 6.46 0.32
N VAL A 46 -0.68 6.19 0.48
CA VAL A 46 0.04 5.07 -0.15
C VAL A 46 0.34 4.01 0.91
N TYR A 47 0.25 2.75 0.51
CA TYR A 47 0.56 1.61 1.35
C TYR A 47 1.43 0.61 0.59
N VAL A 48 2.19 -0.17 1.35
CA VAL A 48 3.01 -1.27 0.86
C VAL A 48 2.55 -2.57 1.51
N ILE A 49 2.58 -3.64 0.74
CA ILE A 49 2.39 -5.01 1.20
C ILE A 49 3.74 -5.72 1.15
N ILE A 50 4.08 -6.38 2.26
CA ILE A 50 5.37 -6.97 2.52
C ILE A 50 5.18 -8.45 2.85
N GLU A 51 5.88 -9.32 2.14
CA GLU A 51 6.01 -10.73 2.47
C GLU A 51 7.43 -11.00 2.96
N LYS A 52 7.56 -11.50 4.20
CA LYS A 52 8.85 -11.67 4.89
C LYS A 52 9.64 -10.33 4.92
N TYR A 53 10.59 -10.16 4.00
CA TYR A 53 11.47 -9.00 3.88
C TYR A 53 11.36 -8.30 2.50
N ARG A 54 10.42 -8.72 1.64
CA ARG A 54 10.25 -8.18 0.29
C ARG A 54 8.99 -7.35 0.19
N TYR A 55 9.10 -6.17 -0.42
CA TYR A 55 7.95 -5.40 -0.87
C TYR A 55 7.36 -6.11 -2.09
N ILE A 56 6.14 -6.63 -1.96
CA ILE A 56 5.49 -7.39 -3.03
C ILE A 56 4.44 -6.58 -3.76
N TYR A 57 3.90 -5.52 -3.13
CA TYR A 57 2.93 -4.64 -3.76
C TYR A 57 2.97 -3.24 -3.14
N VAL A 58 2.73 -2.24 -3.95
CA VAL A 58 2.46 -0.85 -3.59
C VAL A 58 1.08 -0.49 -4.12
N GLY A 59 0.28 0.18 -3.32
CA GLY A 59 -0.99 0.71 -3.79
C GLY A 59 -1.33 2.04 -3.14
N ARG A 60 -2.24 2.78 -3.76
CA ARG A 60 -2.86 3.97 -3.18
C ARG A 60 -4.35 3.78 -2.89
N SER A 61 -4.88 4.69 -2.08
CA SER A 61 -6.32 4.81 -1.86
C SER A 61 -6.69 6.24 -1.50
N LYS A 62 -7.93 6.64 -1.79
CA LYS A 62 -8.57 7.85 -1.20
C LYS A 62 -8.98 7.64 0.26
N ASN A 63 -9.10 6.38 0.68
CA ASN A 63 -9.46 5.97 2.03
C ASN A 63 -8.63 4.73 2.39
N LEU A 64 -7.54 4.94 3.15
CA LEU A 64 -6.62 3.88 3.56
C LEU A 64 -7.31 2.78 4.36
N ARG A 65 -8.15 3.15 5.34
CA ARG A 65 -8.89 2.19 6.19
C ARG A 65 -9.71 1.21 5.36
N ASN A 66 -10.54 1.71 4.44
CA ASN A 66 -11.41 0.86 3.64
C ASN A 66 -10.60 -0.06 2.72
N ARG A 67 -9.56 0.48 2.07
CA ARG A 67 -8.70 -0.32 1.17
C ARG A 67 -7.96 -1.43 1.91
N LEU A 68 -7.36 -1.13 3.06
CA LEU A 68 -6.62 -2.13 3.84
C LEU A 68 -7.53 -3.21 4.44
N LYS A 69 -8.78 -2.87 4.78
CA LYS A 69 -9.82 -3.86 5.15
C LYS A 69 -10.28 -4.72 3.98
N MET A 70 -10.35 -4.17 2.77
CA MET A 70 -10.74 -4.95 1.59
C MET A 70 -9.75 -6.09 1.31
N HIS A 71 -8.44 -5.82 1.47
CA HIS A 71 -7.40 -6.83 1.30
C HIS A 71 -7.60 -8.05 2.21
N SER A 72 -8.11 -7.87 3.43
CA SER A 72 -8.37 -8.98 4.36
C SER A 72 -9.62 -9.80 4.02
N ARG A 73 -10.48 -9.29 3.14
CA ARG A 73 -11.72 -9.96 2.70
C ARG A 73 -11.53 -10.76 1.41
N ALA A 74 -10.38 -10.60 0.74
CA ALA A 74 -10.06 -11.23 -0.54
C ALA A 74 -11.13 -11.04 -1.62
N ASN A 75 -11.73 -9.84 -1.69
CA ASN A 75 -12.74 -9.57 -2.70
C ASN A 75 -12.09 -9.23 -4.04
N ILE A 76 -12.22 -10.11 -5.04
CA ILE A 76 -11.57 -9.97 -6.35
C ILE A 76 -12.13 -8.75 -7.13
N SER A 77 -13.43 -8.48 -6.98
CA SER A 77 -14.10 -7.36 -7.66
C SER A 77 -13.67 -6.03 -7.03
N GLY A 78 -12.60 -5.44 -7.56
CA GLY A 78 -12.07 -4.14 -7.16
C GLY A 78 -10.75 -4.18 -6.38
N ASP A 79 -10.14 -5.36 -6.22
CA ASP A 79 -8.86 -5.52 -5.55
C ASP A 79 -7.76 -5.99 -6.50
N THR A 80 -7.03 -5.03 -7.05
CA THR A 80 -5.93 -5.25 -7.98
C THR A 80 -4.85 -6.17 -7.40
N PHE A 81 -4.60 -6.12 -6.09
CA PHE A 81 -3.62 -6.98 -5.45
C PHE A 81 -4.04 -8.45 -5.47
N HIS A 82 -5.30 -8.74 -5.12
CA HIS A 82 -5.83 -10.11 -5.22
C HIS A 82 -5.88 -10.62 -6.66
N ASN A 83 -6.20 -9.74 -7.62
CA ASN A 83 -6.10 -10.07 -9.05
C ASN A 83 -4.65 -10.42 -9.46
N LYS A 84 -3.65 -9.75 -8.90
CA LYS A 84 -2.24 -10.01 -9.17
C LYS A 84 -1.76 -11.30 -8.49
N LEU A 85 -2.22 -11.61 -7.28
CA LEU A 85 -1.97 -12.91 -6.65
C LEU A 85 -2.53 -14.07 -7.51
N TYR A 86 -3.70 -13.87 -8.12
CA TYR A 86 -4.27 -14.85 -9.05
C TYR A 86 -3.44 -14.98 -10.33
N LYS A 87 -3.18 -13.86 -11.03
CA LYS A 87 -2.56 -13.88 -12.35
C LYS A 87 -1.07 -14.22 -12.34
N ILE A 88 -0.32 -13.68 -11.37
CA ILE A 88 1.15 -13.77 -11.32
C ILE A 88 1.60 -14.94 -10.45
N ARG A 89 0.95 -15.15 -9.30
CA ARG A 89 1.32 -16.20 -8.34
C ARG A 89 0.42 -17.43 -8.39
N HIS A 90 -0.57 -17.46 -9.28
CA HIS A 90 -1.47 -18.59 -9.50
C HIS A 90 -2.22 -19.05 -8.23
N ILE A 91 -2.49 -18.12 -7.30
CA ILE A 91 -3.29 -18.41 -6.10
C ILE A 91 -4.77 -18.28 -6.50
N SER A 92 -5.37 -19.39 -6.90
CA SER A 92 -6.66 -19.43 -7.60
C SER A 92 -7.89 -19.28 -6.71
N SER A 93 -7.91 -19.88 -5.52
CA SER A 93 -9.07 -19.80 -4.63
C SER A 93 -9.09 -18.49 -3.85
N LYS A 94 -10.29 -18.01 -3.51
CA LYS A 94 -10.46 -16.82 -2.66
C LYS A 94 -9.90 -17.08 -1.26
N GLU A 95 -10.15 -18.27 -0.75
CA GLU A 95 -9.73 -18.76 0.56
C GLU A 95 -8.21 -18.79 0.66
N ASP A 96 -7.51 -19.29 -0.35
CA ASP A 96 -6.04 -19.33 -0.36
C ASP A 96 -5.44 -17.93 -0.44
N ARG A 97 -6.01 -17.03 -1.25
CA ARG A 97 -5.55 -15.64 -1.28
C ARG A 97 -5.79 -14.94 0.05
N LYS A 98 -6.94 -15.16 0.68
CA LYS A 98 -7.24 -14.62 2.02
C LYS A 98 -6.20 -15.11 3.04
N LYS A 99 -5.99 -16.42 3.08
CA LYS A 99 -5.02 -17.07 3.97
C LYS A 99 -3.60 -16.57 3.70
N PHE A 100 -3.22 -16.39 2.44
CA PHE A 100 -1.94 -15.80 2.06
C PHE A 100 -1.77 -14.40 2.67
N VAL A 101 -2.77 -13.53 2.56
CA VAL A 101 -2.73 -12.18 3.15
C VAL A 101 -2.63 -12.23 4.67
N GLU A 102 -3.44 -13.06 5.32
CA GLU A 102 -3.47 -13.15 6.78
C GLU A 102 -2.16 -13.73 7.35
N ASP A 103 -1.66 -14.82 6.77
CA ASP A 103 -0.53 -15.58 7.31
C ASP A 103 0.83 -15.01 6.91
N LYS A 104 0.96 -14.57 5.65
CA LYS A 104 2.24 -14.27 5.00
C LYS A 104 2.51 -12.79 4.83
N CYS A 105 1.46 -11.97 4.76
CA CYS A 105 1.61 -10.55 4.48
C CYS A 105 1.62 -9.68 5.74
N SER A 106 2.29 -8.56 5.57
CA SER A 106 2.28 -7.42 6.47
C SER A 106 2.18 -6.14 5.64
N PHE A 107 1.86 -5.02 6.27
CA PHE A 107 1.73 -3.75 5.58
C PHE A 107 2.26 -2.57 6.38
N LYS A 108 2.55 -1.51 5.64
CA LYS A 108 2.78 -0.16 6.14
C LYS A 108 1.97 0.81 5.28
N PHE A 109 1.64 1.98 5.81
CA PHE A 109 0.94 3.01 5.08
C PHE A 109 1.38 4.39 5.52
N LEU A 110 1.15 5.37 4.64
CA LEU A 110 1.40 6.77 4.89
C LEU A 110 0.22 7.59 4.34
N GLU A 111 -0.32 8.48 5.18
CA GLU A 111 -1.29 9.50 4.73
C GLU A 111 -0.59 10.49 3.81
N VAL A 112 -1.19 10.76 2.65
CA VAL A 112 -0.75 11.75 1.68
C VAL A 112 -1.81 12.85 1.62
N ARG A 113 -1.42 14.09 1.91
CA ARG A 113 -2.36 15.21 2.08
C ARG A 113 -2.84 15.78 0.74
N GLU A 114 -1.96 15.82 -0.26
CA GLU A 114 -2.28 16.39 -1.57
C GLU A 114 -2.65 15.30 -2.56
N TYR A 115 -3.84 15.45 -3.17
CA TYR A 115 -4.38 14.42 -4.05
C TYR A 115 -3.54 14.24 -5.33
N GLU A 116 -2.99 15.33 -5.87
CA GLU A 116 -2.11 15.28 -7.04
C GLU A 116 -0.81 14.52 -6.76
N ASP A 117 -0.31 14.60 -5.52
CA ASP A 117 0.86 13.86 -5.08
C ASP A 117 0.57 12.38 -4.83
N LEU A 118 -0.68 11.99 -4.60
CA LEU A 118 -1.03 10.60 -4.31
C LEU A 118 -0.60 9.64 -5.44
N ASN A 119 -0.88 10.01 -6.69
CA ASN A 119 -0.55 9.18 -7.85
C ASN A 119 0.96 9.19 -8.12
N ASN A 120 1.57 10.36 -8.07
CA ASN A 120 2.99 10.52 -8.35
C ASN A 120 3.85 9.85 -7.27
N PHE A 121 3.43 9.92 -6.01
CA PHE A 121 4.10 9.24 -4.91
C PHE A 121 3.91 7.72 -4.98
N GLU A 122 2.76 7.21 -5.41
CA GLU A 122 2.58 5.78 -5.69
C GLU A 122 3.56 5.32 -6.77
N HIS A 123 3.62 6.01 -7.92
CA HIS A 123 4.54 5.67 -9.01
C HIS A 123 6.01 5.76 -8.60
N PHE A 124 6.38 6.81 -7.86
CA PHE A 124 7.73 6.95 -7.31
C PHE A 124 8.07 5.78 -6.38
N THR A 125 7.13 5.38 -5.51
CA THR A 125 7.32 4.27 -4.58
C THR A 125 7.44 2.93 -5.31
N ILE A 126 6.64 2.70 -6.36
CA ILE A 126 6.76 1.51 -7.23
C ILE A 126 8.15 1.47 -7.86
N ALA A 127 8.59 2.57 -8.48
CA ALA A 127 9.90 2.64 -9.13
C ALA A 127 11.06 2.43 -8.15
N ALA A 128 10.97 3.00 -6.94
CA ALA A 128 12.01 2.90 -5.93
C ALA A 128 12.10 1.51 -5.27
N LEU A 129 10.96 0.83 -5.06
CA LEU A 129 10.92 -0.44 -4.35
C LEU A 129 10.89 -1.66 -5.28
N ASN A 130 10.57 -1.46 -6.55
CA ASN A 130 10.42 -2.50 -7.58
C ASN A 130 9.64 -3.74 -7.07
N PRO A 131 8.41 -3.56 -6.57
CA PRO A 131 7.66 -4.65 -5.96
C PRO A 131 7.17 -5.64 -7.01
N GLU A 132 7.29 -6.94 -6.72
CA GLU A 132 7.03 -8.03 -7.66
C GLU A 132 5.68 -7.97 -8.37
N LEU A 133 4.63 -7.52 -7.69
CA LEU A 133 3.28 -7.54 -8.23
C LEU A 133 2.91 -6.20 -8.88
N ASN A 134 3.67 -5.12 -8.77
CA ASN A 134 3.39 -3.91 -9.57
C ASN A 134 3.96 -4.06 -10.98
N ASP A 135 3.17 -3.58 -11.95
CA ASP A 135 3.51 -3.47 -13.36
C ASP A 135 3.90 -2.03 -13.71
#